data_AF-A0A6N8UBP8-F1
#
_entry.id   AF-A0A6N8UBP8-F1
#
_cell.length_a   1.000
_cell.length_b   1.000
_cell.length_c   1.000
_cell.angle_alpha   90.00
_cell.angle_beta   90.00
_cell.angle_gamma   90.00
#
_symmetry.space_group_name_H-M   'P 1'
#
loop_
_entity.id
_entity.type
_entity.pdbx_description
1 polymer ?
#
loop_
_entity_poly.entity_id
_entity_poly.type
_entity_poly.pdbx_seq_one_letter_code
_entity_poly.pdbx_strand_id
1 'polypeptide(L)'
;MKLLYVLLLVSIGLQAQVITYEQTANVENQLKNIKDKDTRKRVSAHLSKPIYYNLYYQNNTSLYREEGPSKSEKDNLFDIKANGSSESKKFTVGTNNQGIYIDHNKNELIEGTNLLGKSFLIKDKVPQIDWKLTNETKKIENFECKKATADFEGTEITAWYTESIPLPLGPRYYKGLPGLIVLLSTKDLNFKAISIHKLNSNIELTIPNEGNITTLEEFKRIKEEKINALKQGRFRN
;
A
#
# COMPACT_ATOMS: atom_id res chain seq x y z
N MET A 1 -50.78 -10.80 -11.00
CA MET A 1 -49.95 -11.40 -9.94
C MET A 1 -48.49 -11.10 -10.26
N LYS A 2 -47.94 -9.98 -9.76
CA LYS A 2 -46.55 -9.56 -10.01
C LYS A 2 -45.64 -10.23 -8.97
N LEU A 3 -44.74 -11.10 -9.41
CA LEU A 3 -43.66 -11.63 -8.57
C LEU A 3 -42.71 -10.47 -8.20
N LEU A 4 -42.70 -10.11 -6.93
CA LEU A 4 -41.75 -9.17 -6.35
C LEU A 4 -40.51 -9.98 -5.94
N TYR A 5 -39.43 -9.93 -6.73
CA TYR A 5 -38.14 -10.45 -6.31
C TYR A 5 -37.56 -9.53 -5.24
N VAL A 6 -37.71 -9.92 -3.98
CA VAL A 6 -36.96 -9.33 -2.87
C VAL A 6 -35.52 -9.82 -2.99
N LEU A 7 -34.65 -8.97 -3.53
CA LEU A 7 -33.20 -9.11 -3.47
C LEU A 7 -32.78 -9.02 -2.00
N LEU A 8 -32.71 -10.18 -1.33
CA LEU A 8 -31.99 -10.32 -0.07
C LEU A 8 -30.52 -10.06 -0.35
N LEU A 9 -30.09 -8.80 -0.18
CA LEU A 9 -28.69 -8.45 0.03
C LEU A 9 -28.28 -9.08 1.36
N VAL A 10 -27.94 -10.36 1.33
CA VAL A 10 -27.09 -10.92 2.38
C VAL A 10 -25.80 -10.14 2.24
N SER A 11 -25.59 -9.20 3.16
CA SER A 11 -24.29 -8.58 3.38
C SER A 11 -23.35 -9.67 3.88
N ILE A 12 -22.91 -10.53 2.96
CA ILE A 12 -21.74 -11.36 3.17
C ILE A 12 -20.63 -10.34 3.34
N GLY A 13 -20.28 -10.04 4.59
CA GLY A 13 -19.12 -9.20 4.89
C GLY A 13 -17.98 -9.74 4.05
N LEU A 14 -17.36 -8.88 3.24
CA LEU A 14 -16.29 -9.29 2.35
C LEU A 14 -15.27 -10.09 3.17
N GLN A 15 -15.14 -11.36 2.84
CA GLN A 15 -14.16 -12.26 3.44
C GLN A 15 -12.80 -11.57 3.40
N ALA A 16 -12.04 -11.68 4.49
CA ALA A 16 -10.75 -11.02 4.59
C ALA A 16 -9.88 -11.37 3.39
N GLN A 17 -9.15 -10.39 2.89
CA GLN A 17 -8.29 -10.55 1.73
C GLN A 17 -6.90 -10.01 2.05
N VAL A 18 -5.89 -10.66 1.47
CA VAL A 18 -4.52 -10.16 1.42
C VAL A 18 -4.06 -10.14 -0.03
N ILE A 19 -3.51 -9.00 -0.45
CA ILE A 19 -2.90 -8.81 -1.76
C ILE A 19 -1.43 -8.49 -1.54
N THR A 20 -0.54 -9.30 -2.09
CA THR A 20 0.89 -9.06 -2.05
C THR A 20 1.32 -8.30 -3.30
N TYR A 21 1.95 -7.15 -3.10
CA TYR A 21 2.53 -6.31 -4.14
C TYR A 21 4.05 -6.45 -4.13
N GLU A 22 4.62 -6.71 -5.30
CA GLU A 22 6.03 -6.49 -5.57
C GLU A 22 6.25 -5.04 -6.02
N GLN A 23 7.08 -4.30 -5.28
CA GLN A 23 7.51 -2.96 -5.62
C GLN A 23 8.90 -3.02 -6.25
N THR A 24 9.06 -2.45 -7.45
CA THR A 24 10.34 -2.30 -8.14
C THR A 24 10.59 -0.83 -8.47
N ALA A 25 11.85 -0.41 -8.44
CA ALA A 25 12.23 0.93 -8.85
C ALA A 25 12.35 1.03 -10.37
N ASN A 26 11.92 2.16 -10.94
CA ASN A 26 12.35 2.58 -12.27
C ASN A 26 13.80 3.09 -12.17
N VAL A 27 14.74 2.14 -12.16
CA VAL A 27 16.16 2.39 -11.91
C VAL A 27 16.72 3.45 -12.84
N GLU A 28 16.43 3.38 -14.15
CA GLU A 28 16.92 4.37 -15.10
C GLU A 28 16.44 5.78 -14.77
N ASN A 29 15.15 5.94 -14.43
CA ASN A 29 14.61 7.23 -14.07
C ASN A 29 15.25 7.79 -12.80
N GLN A 30 15.46 6.96 -11.77
CA GLN A 30 16.09 7.38 -10.52
C GLN A 30 17.58 7.72 -10.66
N LEU A 31 18.27 7.14 -11.64
CA LEU A 31 19.68 7.42 -11.91
C LEU A 31 19.92 8.63 -12.82
N LYS A 32 18.88 9.28 -13.36
CA LYS A 32 19.01 10.39 -14.34
C LYS A 32 19.93 11.53 -13.87
N ASN A 33 19.96 11.81 -12.58
CA ASN A 33 20.74 12.90 -11.99
C ASN A 33 22.08 12.44 -11.38
N ILE A 34 22.42 11.15 -11.44
CA ILE A 34 23.65 10.60 -10.86
C ILE A 34 24.69 10.42 -11.96
N LYS A 35 25.64 11.35 -12.00
CA LYS A 35 26.74 11.36 -13.00
C LYS A 35 27.89 10.43 -12.61
N ASP A 36 28.20 10.33 -11.32
CA ASP A 36 29.32 9.51 -10.83
C ASP A 36 29.07 8.01 -11.08
N LYS A 37 30.00 7.36 -11.77
CA LYS A 37 29.84 5.97 -12.25
C LYS A 37 29.77 4.96 -11.11
N ASP A 38 30.58 5.13 -10.08
CA ASP A 38 30.62 4.20 -8.95
C ASP A 38 29.39 4.36 -8.06
N THR A 39 28.97 5.60 -7.82
CA THR A 39 27.69 5.90 -7.15
C THR A 39 26.53 5.35 -7.95
N ARG A 40 26.50 5.55 -9.26
CA ARG A 40 25.46 5.01 -10.15
C ARG A 40 25.41 3.48 -10.06
N LYS A 41 26.55 2.78 -10.05
CA LYS A 41 26.61 1.32 -9.88
C LYS A 41 26.07 0.87 -8.53
N ARG A 42 26.49 1.51 -7.43
CA ARG A 42 26.00 1.19 -6.07
C ARG A 42 24.51 1.43 -5.92
N VAL A 43 24.02 2.58 -6.38
CA VAL A 43 22.59 2.94 -6.31
C VAL A 43 21.77 1.99 -7.19
N SER A 44 22.22 1.69 -8.40
CA SER A 44 21.55 0.72 -9.28
C SER A 44 21.40 -0.65 -8.63
N ALA A 45 22.46 -1.18 -8.01
CA ALA A 45 22.44 -2.49 -7.37
C ALA A 45 21.53 -2.55 -6.13
N HIS A 46 21.35 -1.41 -5.46
CA HIS A 46 20.42 -1.30 -4.34
C HIS A 46 18.97 -1.22 -4.84
N LEU A 47 18.69 -0.33 -5.80
CA LEU A 47 17.35 -0.10 -6.36
C LEU A 47 16.80 -1.27 -7.17
N SER A 48 17.67 -2.14 -7.69
CA SER A 48 17.25 -3.31 -8.46
C SER A 48 16.60 -4.42 -7.61
N LYS A 49 16.66 -4.33 -6.27
CA LYS A 49 16.06 -5.32 -5.39
C LYS A 49 14.57 -5.00 -5.19
N PRO A 50 13.64 -5.93 -5.46
CA PRO A 50 12.24 -5.71 -5.17
C PRO A 50 12.00 -5.66 -3.66
N ILE A 51 10.97 -4.90 -3.27
CA ILE A 51 10.44 -4.85 -1.90
C ILE A 51 9.00 -5.36 -1.96
N TYR A 52 8.59 -6.17 -0.99
CA TYR A 52 7.27 -6.78 -0.97
C TYR A 52 6.38 -6.12 0.08
N TYR A 53 5.12 -5.89 -0.26
CA TYR A 53 4.14 -5.29 0.62
C TYR A 53 2.85 -6.09 0.61
N ASN A 54 2.22 -6.21 1.77
CA ASN A 54 0.88 -6.76 1.87
C ASN A 54 -0.15 -5.65 2.05
N LEU A 55 -1.22 -5.71 1.26
CA LEU A 55 -2.48 -5.01 1.47
C LEU A 55 -3.47 -5.98 2.10
N TYR A 56 -3.69 -5.84 3.39
CA TYR A 56 -4.76 -6.54 4.10
C TYR A 56 -6.06 -5.75 4.00
N TYR A 57 -7.18 -6.44 3.84
CA TYR A 57 -8.52 -5.84 3.80
C TYR A 57 -9.52 -6.66 4.60
N GLN A 58 -10.26 -6.00 5.48
CA GLN A 58 -11.37 -6.55 6.26
C GLN A 58 -12.31 -5.42 6.69
N ASN A 59 -13.63 -5.63 6.58
CA ASN A 59 -14.67 -4.75 7.15
C ASN A 59 -14.47 -3.25 6.82
N ASN A 60 -14.24 -2.89 5.55
CA ASN A 60 -13.98 -1.52 5.08
C ASN A 60 -12.74 -0.86 5.73
N THR A 61 -11.83 -1.65 6.28
CA THR A 61 -10.51 -1.19 6.71
C THR A 61 -9.43 -1.89 5.89
N SER A 62 -8.34 -1.18 5.63
CA SER A 62 -7.18 -1.75 4.96
C SER A 62 -5.88 -1.40 5.65
N LEU A 63 -4.91 -2.30 5.57
CA LEU A 63 -3.55 -2.09 6.08
C LEU A 63 -2.54 -2.47 5.00
N TYR A 64 -1.82 -1.48 4.49
CA TYR A 64 -0.71 -1.66 3.57
C TYR A 64 0.63 -1.55 4.31
N ARG A 65 1.45 -2.60 4.31
CA ARG A 65 2.73 -2.60 5.04
C ARG A 65 3.77 -3.46 4.35
N GLU A 66 5.03 -3.12 4.56
CA GLU A 66 6.16 -3.93 4.10
C GLU A 66 6.13 -5.28 4.81
N GLU A 67 6.33 -6.33 4.05
CA GLU A 67 6.76 -7.62 4.57
C GLU A 67 8.27 -7.72 4.35
N GLY A 68 8.99 -8.20 5.37
CA GLY A 68 10.44 -8.44 5.23
C GLY A 68 10.73 -9.40 4.07
N PRO A 69 12.01 -9.56 3.66
CA PRO A 69 12.41 -10.47 2.60
C PRO A 69 12.26 -11.94 3.03
N SER A 70 11.03 -12.41 3.24
CA SER A 70 10.71 -13.82 3.40
C SER A 70 10.31 -14.35 2.03
N LYS A 71 11.29 -14.96 1.35
CA LYS A 71 11.07 -15.81 0.18
C LYS A 71 10.38 -17.09 0.63
N SER A 72 9.08 -17.01 0.87
CA SER A 72 8.18 -18.14 0.71
C SER A 72 6.74 -17.63 0.84
N GLU A 73 6.02 -17.63 -0.29
CA GLU A 73 4.55 -17.66 -0.29
C GLU A 73 4.02 -18.79 0.61
N LYS A 74 4.86 -19.79 0.90
CA LYS A 74 4.59 -20.86 1.84
C LYS A 74 4.70 -20.44 3.30
N ASP A 75 5.76 -19.80 3.79
CA ASP A 75 5.91 -19.62 5.25
C ASP A 75 5.00 -18.51 5.80
N ASN A 76 4.69 -17.48 5.01
CA ASN A 76 3.72 -16.45 5.41
C ASN A 76 2.25 -16.94 5.33
N LEU A 77 1.92 -17.91 4.45
CA LEU A 77 0.61 -18.58 4.45
C LEU A 77 0.52 -19.73 5.47
N PHE A 78 1.65 -20.34 5.86
CA PHE A 78 1.69 -21.41 6.85
C PHE A 78 1.40 -20.91 8.27
N ASP A 79 1.75 -19.67 8.62
CA ASP A 79 1.28 -19.09 9.87
C ASP A 79 -0.24 -18.92 9.89
N ILE A 80 -0.89 -18.62 8.76
CA ILE A 80 -2.36 -18.50 8.65
C ILE A 80 -3.05 -19.87 8.80
N LYS A 81 -2.31 -20.98 8.62
CA LYS A 81 -2.78 -22.36 8.84
C LYS A 81 -2.13 -23.02 10.08
N ALA A 82 -1.97 -22.31 11.19
CA ALA A 82 -1.64 -22.96 12.46
C ALA A 82 -2.08 -22.09 13.64
N ASN A 83 -3.32 -22.30 14.10
CA ASN A 83 -3.65 -22.53 15.51
C ASN A 83 -5.17 -22.44 15.65
N GLY A 84 -5.77 -23.50 16.20
CA GLY A 84 -7.19 -23.58 16.56
C GLY A 84 -7.57 -22.68 17.74
N SER A 85 -7.00 -21.47 17.85
CA SER A 85 -7.49 -20.44 18.75
C SER A 85 -8.55 -19.62 18.02
N SER A 86 -9.69 -19.42 18.66
CA SER A 86 -10.82 -18.61 18.14
C SER A 86 -10.52 -17.10 18.14
N GLU A 87 -9.24 -16.71 18.18
CA GLU A 87 -8.79 -15.34 18.32
C GLU A 87 -8.37 -14.80 16.95
N SER A 88 -8.96 -13.67 16.54
CA SER A 88 -8.63 -13.02 15.28
C SER A 88 -7.16 -12.60 15.26
N LYS A 89 -6.45 -12.93 14.18
CA LYS A 89 -5.07 -12.48 14.01
C LYS A 89 -5.01 -10.95 13.93
N LYS A 90 -4.23 -10.34 14.80
CA LYS A 90 -4.07 -8.89 14.88
C LYS A 90 -2.87 -8.43 14.06
N PHE A 91 -3.12 -7.56 13.09
CA PHE A 91 -2.11 -6.86 12.33
C PHE A 91 -2.15 -5.38 12.70
N THR A 92 -1.02 -4.86 13.16
CA THR A 92 -0.90 -3.45 13.54
C THR A 92 -0.02 -2.74 12.53
N VAL A 93 -0.36 -1.49 12.18
CA VAL A 93 0.66 -0.56 11.62
C VAL A 93 1.82 -0.55 12.61
N GLY A 94 3.06 -0.66 12.15
CA GLY A 94 4.18 -0.25 13.00
C GLY A 94 4.87 -1.29 13.87
N THR A 95 4.74 -2.61 13.63
CA THR A 95 5.68 -3.56 14.27
C THR A 95 7.16 -3.29 13.89
N ASN A 96 7.39 -2.54 12.80
CA ASN A 96 8.66 -1.89 12.42
C ASN A 96 8.46 -0.41 12.02
N ASN A 97 7.45 0.26 12.60
CA ASN A 97 7.14 1.67 12.37
C ASN A 97 6.73 2.12 10.95
N GLN A 98 6.42 1.23 10.00
CA GLN A 98 6.06 1.64 8.63
C GLN A 98 4.80 0.93 8.13
N GLY A 99 3.88 1.69 7.55
CA GLY A 99 2.64 1.17 6.96
C GLY A 99 1.54 2.22 6.91
N ILE A 100 0.50 1.94 6.14
CA ILE A 100 -0.65 2.83 5.91
C ILE A 100 -1.92 2.07 6.28
N TYR A 101 -2.61 2.56 7.30
CA TYR A 101 -3.95 2.13 7.67
C TYR A 101 -4.98 3.08 7.07
N ILE A 102 -6.10 2.54 6.59
CA ILE A 102 -7.21 3.33 6.07
C ILE A 102 -8.53 2.79 6.63
N ASP A 103 -9.34 3.66 7.20
CA ASP A 103 -10.77 3.44 7.45
C ASP A 103 -11.55 4.04 6.27
N HIS A 104 -12.06 3.18 5.38
CA HIS A 104 -12.72 3.62 4.16
C HIS A 104 -14.10 4.22 4.40
N ASN A 105 -14.75 3.94 5.54
CA ASN A 105 -16.04 4.54 5.89
C ASN A 105 -15.87 5.99 6.34
N LYS A 106 -14.81 6.25 7.10
CA LYS A 106 -14.51 7.60 7.62
C LYS A 106 -13.67 8.45 6.66
N ASN A 107 -13.13 7.83 5.61
CA ASN A 107 -12.14 8.44 4.73
C ASN A 107 -10.90 8.94 5.50
N GLU A 108 -10.47 8.16 6.50
CA GLU A 108 -9.33 8.46 7.37
C GLU A 108 -8.14 7.59 7.00
N LEU A 109 -6.96 8.21 6.93
CA LEU A 109 -5.67 7.58 6.67
C LEU A 109 -4.74 7.81 7.86
N ILE A 110 -4.03 6.75 8.25
CA ILE A 110 -2.98 6.80 9.28
C ILE A 110 -1.73 6.13 8.73
N GLU A 111 -0.70 6.92 8.47
CA GLU A 111 0.62 6.44 8.05
C GLU A 111 1.59 6.40 9.23
N GLY A 112 2.08 5.21 9.55
CA GLY A 112 3.17 5.01 10.49
C GLY A 112 4.51 5.27 9.82
N THR A 113 5.39 6.04 10.45
CA THR A 113 6.75 6.25 9.96
C THR A 113 7.76 6.42 11.11
N ASN A 114 9.05 6.33 10.79
CA ASN A 114 10.15 6.63 11.71
C ASN A 114 11.00 7.78 11.19
N LEU A 115 11.37 8.70 12.08
CA LEU A 115 12.29 9.78 11.76
C LEU A 115 13.28 9.99 12.91
N LEU A 116 14.53 9.57 12.68
CA LEU A 116 15.65 9.63 13.64
C LEU A 116 15.34 8.89 14.95
N GLY A 117 14.89 7.64 14.86
CA GLY A 117 14.59 6.80 16.01
C GLY A 117 13.26 7.12 16.70
N LYS A 118 12.55 8.16 16.26
CA LYS A 118 11.24 8.54 16.79
C LYS A 118 10.10 8.08 15.88
N SER A 119 9.09 7.47 16.48
CA SER A 119 7.86 7.05 15.81
C SER A 119 6.88 8.19 15.61
N PHE A 120 6.28 8.26 14.43
CA PHE A 120 5.22 9.19 14.08
C PHE A 120 4.03 8.44 13.49
N LEU A 121 2.83 8.90 13.84
CA LEU A 121 1.56 8.49 13.22
C LEU A 121 0.98 9.72 12.52
N ILE A 122 1.12 9.75 11.20
CA ILE A 122 0.62 10.83 10.37
C ILE A 122 -0.85 10.56 10.10
N LYS A 123 -1.74 11.38 10.64
CA LYS A 123 -3.18 11.29 10.41
C LYS A 123 -3.62 12.30 9.36
N ASP A 124 -4.35 11.83 8.37
CA ASP A 124 -4.87 12.66 7.29
C ASP A 124 -6.15 12.05 6.69
N LYS A 125 -6.74 12.70 5.70
CA LYS A 125 -7.76 12.11 4.84
C LYS A 125 -7.11 11.27 3.75
N VAL A 126 -7.86 10.29 3.23
CA VAL A 126 -7.39 9.55 2.06
C VAL A 126 -7.37 10.51 0.85
N PRO A 127 -6.25 10.61 0.11
CA PRO A 127 -6.19 11.43 -1.09
C PRO A 127 -7.19 10.94 -2.14
N GLN A 128 -7.87 11.89 -2.79
CA GLN A 128 -8.70 11.60 -3.95
C GLN A 128 -7.83 11.61 -5.22
N ILE A 129 -8.04 10.62 -6.09
CA ILE A 129 -7.35 10.52 -7.38
C ILE A 129 -8.40 10.58 -8.48
N ASP A 130 -8.31 11.59 -9.34
CA ASP A 130 -9.22 11.79 -10.46
C ASP A 130 -8.76 10.95 -11.66
N TRP A 131 -9.09 9.66 -11.61
CA TRP A 131 -8.74 8.69 -12.65
C TRP A 131 -9.45 8.99 -13.98
N LYS A 132 -8.67 9.01 -15.06
CA LYS A 132 -9.13 8.98 -16.45
C LYS A 132 -9.14 7.54 -16.92
N LEU A 133 -10.33 6.96 -17.06
CA LEU A 133 -10.49 5.62 -17.63
C LEU A 133 -10.18 5.66 -19.13
N THR A 134 -9.52 4.63 -19.64
CA THR A 134 -9.24 4.49 -21.08
C THR A 134 -9.87 3.22 -21.63
N ASN A 135 -9.90 3.10 -22.96
CA ASN A 135 -10.40 1.91 -23.65
C ASN A 135 -9.33 0.81 -23.82
N GLU A 136 -8.12 1.03 -23.31
CA GLU A 136 -7.05 0.04 -23.40
C GLU A 136 -7.29 -1.09 -22.41
N THR A 137 -7.20 -2.31 -22.92
CA THR A 137 -7.26 -3.54 -22.12
C THR A 137 -6.00 -4.36 -22.34
N LYS A 138 -5.61 -5.13 -21.32
CA LYS A 138 -4.57 -6.15 -21.45
C LYS A 138 -4.78 -7.26 -20.44
N LYS A 139 -4.28 -8.45 -20.78
CA LYS A 139 -4.22 -9.57 -19.83
C LYS A 139 -2.97 -9.44 -18.96
N ILE A 140 -3.13 -9.46 -17.64
CA ILE A 140 -2.03 -9.54 -16.67
C ILE A 140 -2.23 -10.82 -15.87
N GLU A 141 -1.34 -11.79 -16.05
CA GLU A 141 -1.51 -13.15 -15.53
C GLU A 141 -2.88 -13.73 -15.97
N ASN A 142 -3.80 -13.93 -15.02
CA ASN A 142 -5.14 -14.48 -15.26
C ASN A 142 -6.24 -13.41 -15.28
N PHE A 143 -5.90 -12.12 -15.19
CA PHE A 143 -6.88 -11.04 -15.10
C PHE A 143 -6.96 -10.25 -16.40
N GLU A 144 -8.19 -10.00 -16.86
CA GLU A 144 -8.47 -8.98 -17.87
C GLU A 144 -8.47 -7.62 -17.19
N CYS A 145 -7.48 -6.79 -17.53
CA CYS A 145 -7.30 -5.50 -16.91
C CYS A 145 -7.65 -4.37 -17.87
N LYS A 146 -8.27 -3.31 -17.34
CA LYS A 146 -8.50 -2.02 -18.01
C LYS A 146 -7.47 -1.00 -17.52
N LYS A 147 -7.06 -0.10 -18.40
CA LYS A 147 -6.13 0.98 -18.06
C LYS A 147 -6.87 2.21 -17.53
N ALA A 148 -6.25 2.87 -16.56
CA ALA A 148 -6.59 4.22 -16.14
C ALA A 148 -5.32 5.04 -15.93
N THR A 149 -5.39 6.35 -16.11
CA THR A 149 -4.28 7.27 -15.85
C THR A 149 -4.74 8.43 -14.99
N ALA A 150 -3.83 9.06 -14.28
CA ALA A 150 -4.11 10.30 -13.54
C ALA A 150 -2.84 11.16 -13.45
N ASP A 151 -3.03 12.45 -13.23
CA ASP A 151 -1.99 13.31 -12.65
C ASP A 151 -2.27 13.36 -11.15
N PHE A 152 -1.32 12.90 -10.34
CA PHE A 152 -1.42 12.90 -8.90
C PHE A 152 -0.23 13.65 -8.31
N GLU A 153 -0.50 14.82 -7.72
CA GLU A 153 0.51 15.72 -7.15
C GLU A 153 1.64 16.08 -8.15
N GLY A 154 1.30 16.27 -9.44
CA GLY A 154 2.26 16.59 -10.51
C GLY A 154 3.05 15.39 -11.01
N THR A 155 2.66 14.17 -10.63
CA THR A 155 3.24 12.93 -11.12
C THR A 155 2.21 12.17 -11.95
N GLU A 156 2.55 11.89 -13.21
CA GLU A 156 1.76 10.99 -14.03
C GLU A 156 1.81 9.57 -13.46
N ILE A 157 0.63 8.99 -13.25
CA ILE A 157 0.47 7.61 -12.80
C ILE A 157 -0.40 6.84 -13.78
N THR A 158 -0.06 5.58 -14.02
CA THR A 158 -0.82 4.63 -14.83
C THR A 158 -1.19 3.42 -13.99
N ALA A 159 -2.47 3.09 -13.94
CA ALA A 159 -3.00 1.91 -13.29
C ALA A 159 -3.60 0.94 -14.31
N TRP A 160 -3.45 -0.36 -14.06
CA TRP A 160 -4.21 -1.41 -14.70
C TRP A 160 -5.00 -2.14 -13.62
N TYR A 161 -6.33 -2.12 -13.73
CA TYR A 161 -7.24 -2.67 -12.73
C TYR A 161 -8.13 -3.77 -13.32
N THR A 162 -8.57 -4.70 -12.48
CA THR A 162 -9.49 -5.77 -12.86
C THR A 162 -10.82 -5.66 -12.10
N GLU A 163 -11.93 -5.73 -12.83
CA GLU A 163 -13.28 -5.76 -12.24
C GLU A 163 -13.67 -7.17 -11.76
N SER A 164 -12.91 -8.20 -12.12
CA SER A 164 -13.11 -9.58 -11.61
C SER A 164 -12.92 -9.67 -10.10
N ILE A 165 -12.22 -8.70 -9.52
CA ILE A 165 -12.08 -8.50 -8.08
C ILE A 165 -12.62 -7.10 -7.79
N PRO A 166 -13.91 -6.96 -7.40
CA PRO A 166 -14.57 -5.68 -7.18
C PRO A 166 -14.15 -5.06 -5.83
N LEU A 167 -12.84 -5.00 -5.59
CA LEU A 167 -12.21 -4.36 -4.45
C LEU A 167 -11.52 -3.10 -4.97
N PRO A 168 -12.10 -1.90 -4.81
CA PRO A 168 -11.63 -0.66 -5.44
C PRO A 168 -10.38 -0.08 -4.75
N LEU A 169 -9.40 -0.93 -4.48
CA LEU A 169 -8.17 -0.65 -3.74
C LEU A 169 -6.94 -0.98 -4.60
N GLY A 170 -5.79 -0.55 -4.10
CA GLY A 170 -4.49 -0.76 -4.73
C GLY A 170 -3.37 -0.59 -3.71
N PRO A 171 -2.11 -0.58 -4.16
CA PRO A 171 -0.97 -0.42 -3.26
C PRO A 171 -1.03 0.96 -2.56
N ARG A 172 -0.55 1.03 -1.31
CA ARG A 172 -0.58 2.24 -0.48
C ARG A 172 -2.02 2.80 -0.33
N TYR A 173 -2.24 4.03 -0.80
CA TYR A 173 -3.51 4.75 -0.80
C TYR A 173 -4.08 4.92 -2.22
N TYR A 174 -3.47 4.32 -3.25
CA TYR A 174 -3.98 4.39 -4.62
C TYR A 174 -5.25 3.53 -4.71
N LYS A 175 -6.41 4.18 -4.85
CA LYS A 175 -7.73 3.54 -4.82
C LYS A 175 -8.73 4.27 -5.72
N GLY A 176 -9.97 3.77 -5.76
CA GLY A 176 -11.10 4.46 -6.40
C GLY A 176 -11.40 4.05 -7.84
N LEU A 177 -10.70 3.04 -8.37
CA LEU A 177 -11.06 2.41 -9.64
C LEU A 177 -12.16 1.35 -9.43
N PRO A 178 -12.92 0.96 -10.46
CA PRO A 178 -14.02 -0.02 -10.35
C PRO A 178 -13.64 -1.41 -9.82
N GLY A 179 -12.35 -1.72 -9.70
CA GLY A 179 -11.85 -2.96 -9.13
C GLY A 179 -10.39 -2.86 -8.68
N LEU A 180 -9.78 -4.00 -8.39
CA LEU A 180 -8.44 -4.08 -7.80
C LEU A 180 -7.38 -3.57 -8.79
N ILE A 181 -6.50 -2.67 -8.33
CA ILE A 181 -5.32 -2.25 -9.09
C ILE A 181 -4.29 -3.39 -9.08
N VAL A 182 -4.10 -4.05 -10.22
CA VAL A 182 -3.17 -5.18 -10.40
C VAL A 182 -1.76 -4.69 -10.72
N LEU A 183 -1.65 -3.59 -11.46
CA LEU A 183 -0.37 -2.96 -11.78
C LEU A 183 -0.51 -1.44 -11.67
N LEU A 184 0.39 -0.81 -10.91
CA LEU A 184 0.50 0.64 -10.83
C LEU A 184 1.92 1.05 -11.20
N SER A 185 2.03 2.01 -12.10
CA SER A 185 3.30 2.62 -12.51
C SER A 185 3.25 4.10 -12.18
N THR A 186 4.26 4.56 -11.46
CA THR A 186 4.59 5.96 -11.25
C THR A 186 5.88 6.27 -12.02
N LYS A 187 6.33 7.53 -11.97
CA LYS A 187 7.63 7.91 -12.53
C LYS A 187 8.80 7.06 -12.00
N ASP A 188 8.80 6.75 -10.72
CA ASP A 188 9.94 6.17 -9.99
C ASP A 188 9.76 4.73 -9.53
N LEU A 189 8.52 4.26 -9.43
CA LEU A 189 8.16 2.97 -8.86
C LEU A 189 7.10 2.26 -9.69
N ASN A 190 7.21 0.94 -9.76
CA ASN A 190 6.18 0.04 -10.23
C ASN A 190 5.73 -0.87 -9.09
N PHE A 191 4.43 -1.15 -9.04
CA PHE A 191 3.80 -2.04 -8.07
C PHE A 191 3.01 -3.08 -8.84
N LYS A 192 3.36 -4.36 -8.72
CA LYS A 192 2.64 -5.47 -9.35
C LYS A 192 2.03 -6.35 -8.26
N ALA A 193 0.73 -6.57 -8.31
CA ALA A 193 0.10 -7.61 -7.49
C ALA A 193 0.61 -8.97 -7.98
N ILE A 194 1.29 -9.71 -7.10
CA ILE A 194 1.87 -11.03 -7.39
C ILE A 194 1.06 -12.16 -6.75
N SER A 195 0.32 -11.85 -5.69
CA SER A 195 -0.54 -12.82 -5.02
C SER A 195 -1.80 -12.16 -4.47
N ILE A 196 -2.93 -12.87 -4.55
CA ILE A 196 -4.23 -12.45 -4.04
C ILE A 196 -4.88 -13.66 -3.36
N HIS A 197 -5.09 -13.56 -2.05
CA HIS A 197 -5.68 -14.64 -1.25
C HIS A 197 -6.88 -14.16 -0.44
N LYS A 198 -7.92 -14.98 -0.44
CA LYS A 198 -8.98 -14.92 0.58
C LYS A 198 -8.50 -15.64 1.83
N LEU A 199 -8.70 -15.05 3.00
CA LEU A 199 -8.35 -15.64 4.28
C LEU A 199 -9.55 -16.41 4.84
N ASN A 200 -9.26 -17.55 5.48
CA ASN A 200 -10.29 -18.40 6.09
C ASN A 200 -10.70 -17.94 7.49
N SER A 201 -10.00 -16.94 8.04
CA SER A 201 -10.25 -16.36 9.35
C SER A 201 -10.34 -14.85 9.24
N ASN A 202 -11.08 -14.26 10.18
CA ASN A 202 -11.12 -12.81 10.33
C ASN A 202 -9.76 -12.30 10.83
N ILE A 203 -9.39 -11.11 10.36
CA ILE A 203 -8.21 -10.39 10.79
C ILE A 203 -8.62 -9.09 11.49
N GLU A 204 -7.88 -8.70 12.52
CA GLU A 204 -8.05 -7.41 13.18
C GLU A 204 -6.97 -6.46 12.65
N LEU A 205 -7.37 -5.37 12.01
CA LEU A 205 -6.46 -4.35 11.52
C LEU A 205 -6.44 -3.17 12.49
N THR A 206 -5.27 -2.87 13.04
CA THR A 206 -5.13 -1.89 14.13
C THR A 206 -4.02 -0.88 13.88
N ILE A 207 -4.12 0.22 14.62
CA ILE A 207 -3.10 1.25 14.73
C ILE A 207 -2.38 1.12 16.08
N PRO A 208 -1.11 1.53 16.20
CA PRO A 208 -0.42 1.59 17.48
C PRO A 208 -1.15 2.48 18.47
N ASN A 209 -1.09 2.08 19.74
CA ASN A 209 -1.50 2.93 20.85
C ASN A 209 -0.43 3.98 21.21
N GLU A 210 0.77 3.88 20.62
CA GLU A 210 1.94 4.70 20.92
C GLU A 210 2.52 5.33 19.65
N GLY A 211 3.10 6.53 19.78
CA GLY A 211 3.70 7.28 18.68
C GLY A 211 3.26 8.73 18.65
N ASN A 212 4.09 9.61 18.11
CA ASN A 212 3.76 11.03 18.00
C ASN A 212 2.71 11.22 16.89
N ILE A 213 1.48 11.51 17.27
CA ILE A 213 0.41 11.83 16.32
C ILE A 213 0.67 13.22 15.74
N THR A 214 0.60 13.33 14.41
CA THR A 214 0.84 14.58 13.68
C THR A 214 0.07 14.60 12.36
N THR A 215 0.07 15.73 11.65
CA THR A 215 -0.46 15.87 10.28
C THR A 215 0.65 15.72 9.24
N LEU A 216 0.30 15.53 7.97
CA LEU A 216 1.29 15.44 6.89
C LEU A 216 2.12 16.72 6.76
N GLU A 217 1.48 17.88 6.87
CA GLU A 217 2.13 19.20 6.80
C GLU A 217 3.14 19.38 7.94
N GLU A 218 2.72 19.09 9.16
CA GLU A 218 3.57 19.22 10.34
C GLU A 218 4.73 18.21 10.31
N PHE A 219 4.46 16.97 9.87
CA PHE A 219 5.52 15.98 9.68
C PHE A 219 6.55 16.44 8.63
N LYS A 220 6.11 17.02 7.51
CA LYS A 220 7.02 17.59 6.49
C LYS A 220 7.90 18.68 7.08
N ARG A 221 7.33 19.59 7.88
CA ARG A 221 8.08 20.65 8.59
C ARG A 221 9.14 20.07 9.54
N ILE A 222 8.74 19.14 10.42
CA ILE A 222 9.66 18.47 11.36
C ILE A 222 10.80 17.76 10.62
N LYS A 223 10.48 17.08 9.51
CA LYS A 223 11.45 16.37 8.68
C LYS A 223 12.45 17.34 8.06
N GLU A 224 11.99 18.45 7.50
CA GLU A 224 12.84 19.47 6.91
C GLU A 224 13.77 20.14 7.94
N GLU A 225 13.25 20.53 9.09
CA GLU A 225 14.03 21.10 10.20
C GLU A 225 15.14 20.16 10.66
N LYS A 226 14.81 18.88 10.87
CA LYS A 226 15.79 17.86 11.25
C LYS A 226 16.86 17.64 10.17
N ILE A 227 16.48 17.58 8.89
CA ILE A 227 17.45 17.43 7.79
C ILE A 227 18.38 18.65 7.72
N ASN A 228 17.85 19.86 7.88
CA ASN A 228 18.64 21.09 7.83
C ASN A 228 19.59 21.20 9.02
N ALA A 229 19.16 20.82 10.22
CA ALA A 229 20.04 20.78 11.39
C ALA A 229 21.15 19.70 11.28
N LEU A 230 20.88 18.56 10.63
CA LEU A 230 21.91 17.55 10.31
C LEU A 230 22.97 18.11 9.34
N LYS A 231 22.55 18.80 8.28
CA LYS A 231 23.46 19.45 7.32
C LYS A 231 24.35 20.51 7.97
N GLN A 232 23.85 21.17 9.01
CA GLN A 232 24.57 22.20 9.78
C GLN A 232 25.43 21.63 10.92
N GLY A 233 25.49 20.30 11.09
CA GLY A 233 26.28 19.67 12.16
C GLY A 233 25.76 19.88 13.58
N ARG A 234 24.49 20.30 13.73
CA ARG A 234 23.90 20.76 15.01
C ARG A 234 23.35 19.65 15.90
N PHE A 235 23.48 18.37 15.53
CA PHE A 235 23.04 17.22 16.34
C PHE A 235 24.15 16.55 17.15
N ARG A 236 25.21 17.30 17.49
CA ARG A 236 26.13 16.91 18.56
C ARG A 236 25.81 17.75 19.78
N ASN A 237 24.95 17.20 20.65
CA ASN A 237 24.91 17.38 22.11
C ASN A 237 23.77 16.55 22.69
#